data_AF-A0A8J3H0E0-F1
#
_entry.id   AF-A0A8J3H0E0-F1
#
_cell.length_a   1.000
_cell.length_b   1.000
_cell.length_c   1.000
_cell.angle_alpha   90.00
_cell.angle_beta   90.00
_cell.angle_gamma   90.00
#
_symmetry.space_group_name_H-M   'P 1'
#
loop_
_entity.id
_entity.type
_entity.pdbx_description
1 polymer ?
#
loop_
_entity_poly.entity_id
_entity_poly.type
_entity_poly.pdbx_seq_one_letter_code
_entity_poly.pdbx_strand_id
1 'polypeptide(L)' 'MKLSLEDLLAGVPAQDGNGGELLKPNLSAKKKANEPVTQLDKTTTNAKRVLEDEAEARAVKTARLKSAREERDASEAD' A
#
# COMPACT_ATOMS: atom_id res chain seq x y z
N MET A 1 -10.37 31.72 -61.20
CA MET A 1 -9.33 32.34 -60.34
C MET A 1 -8.59 31.23 -59.62
N LYS A 2 -7.26 31.27 -59.56
CA LYS A 2 -6.47 30.24 -58.87
C LYS A 2 -6.36 30.66 -57.41
N LEU A 3 -6.97 29.89 -56.50
CA LEU A 3 -6.79 30.07 -55.06
C LEU A 3 -5.37 29.62 -54.71
N SER A 4 -4.58 30.50 -54.10
CA SER A 4 -3.24 30.17 -53.62
C SER A 4 -3.32 29.43 -52.28
N LEU A 5 -2.24 28.75 -51.89
CA LEU A 5 -2.19 28.05 -50.61
C LEU A 5 -2.25 29.06 -49.44
N GLU A 6 -1.72 30.24 -49.67
CA GLU A 6 -1.65 31.35 -48.74
C GLU A 6 -3.05 31.93 -48.47
N ASP A 7 -3.92 32.00 -49.47
CA ASP A 7 -5.33 32.42 -49.31
C ASP A 7 -6.12 31.46 -48.42
N LEU A 8 -5.78 30.16 -48.43
CA LEU A 8 -6.40 29.15 -47.56
C LEU A 8 -5.96 29.28 -46.10
N LEU A 9 -4.77 29.86 -45.84
CA LEU A 9 -4.18 29.95 -44.51
C LEU A 9 -4.39 31.33 -43.85
N ALA A 10 -4.92 32.31 -44.57
CA ALA A 10 -5.07 33.70 -44.13
C ALA A 10 -5.94 33.92 -42.87
N GLY A 11 -6.69 32.90 -42.42
CA GLY A 11 -7.52 32.94 -41.22
C GLY A 11 -7.07 32.04 -40.07
N VAL A 12 -5.97 31.31 -40.23
CA VAL A 12 -5.48 30.38 -39.19
C VAL A 12 -4.60 31.16 -38.21
N PRO A 13 -4.97 31.27 -36.93
CA PRO A 13 -4.11 31.89 -35.93
C PRO A 13 -2.78 31.16 -35.85
N ALA A 14 -1.66 31.89 -35.80
CA ALA A 14 -0.35 31.30 -35.57
C ALA A 14 -0.38 30.55 -34.22
N GLN A 15 -0.14 29.24 -34.25
CA GLN A 15 -0.05 28.45 -33.04
C GLN A 15 1.33 28.67 -32.40
N ASP A 16 1.38 29.44 -31.32
CA ASP A 16 2.52 29.45 -30.38
C ASP A 16 2.47 28.18 -29.49
N GLY A 17 2.50 27.02 -30.13
CA GLY A 17 2.56 25.70 -29.49
C GLY A 17 3.93 25.05 -29.69
N ASN A 18 4.19 23.95 -28.96
CA ASN A 18 5.44 23.17 -29.01
C ASN A 18 5.66 22.43 -30.36
N GLY A 19 5.38 23.04 -31.51
CA GLY A 19 5.62 22.47 -32.84
C GLY A 19 4.95 21.12 -33.12
N GLY A 20 3.92 20.74 -32.36
CA GLY A 20 3.30 19.41 -32.41
C GLY A 20 4.05 18.32 -31.61
N GLU A 21 5.12 18.68 -30.93
CA GLU A 21 5.84 17.77 -30.04
C GLU A 21 5.13 17.63 -28.69
N LEU A 22 5.06 16.39 -28.19
CA LEU A 22 4.54 16.11 -26.87
C LEU A 22 5.44 16.73 -25.79
N LEU A 23 4.85 17.41 -24.81
CA LEU A 23 5.56 17.92 -23.64
C LEU A 23 6.27 16.76 -22.93
N LYS A 24 7.59 16.89 -22.73
CA LYS A 24 8.38 15.90 -21.99
C LYS A 24 7.80 15.77 -20.58
N PRO A 25 7.42 14.56 -20.12
CA PRO A 25 6.91 14.39 -18.77
C PRO A 25 8.01 14.80 -17.77
N ASN A 26 7.74 15.85 -17.01
CA ASN A 26 8.64 16.32 -15.96
C ASN A 26 8.47 15.42 -14.73
N LEU A 27 9.18 14.29 -14.70
CA LEU A 27 9.17 13.33 -13.59
C LEU A 27 9.97 13.85 -12.37
N SER A 28 9.73 15.10 -11.96
CA SER A 28 10.31 15.72 -10.76
C SER A 28 9.60 15.28 -9.47
N ALA A 29 9.26 14.00 -9.36
CA ALA A 29 8.78 13.39 -8.13
C ALA A 29 9.42 12.01 -8.01
N LYS A 30 10.66 11.96 -7.50
CA LYS A 30 11.20 10.72 -6.93
C LYS A 30 10.46 10.42 -5.63
N LYS A 31 9.20 10.01 -5.75
CA LYS A 31 8.50 9.33 -4.67
C LYS A 31 9.28 8.03 -4.48
N LYS A 32 9.94 7.84 -3.33
CA LYS A 32 10.54 6.55 -2.99
C LYS A 32 9.42 5.51 -3.13
N ALA A 33 9.51 4.66 -4.15
CA ALA A 33 8.62 3.53 -4.25
C ALA A 33 8.88 2.67 -3.00
N ASN A 34 7.83 2.30 -2.28
CA ASN A 34 7.97 1.25 -1.26
C ASN A 34 8.58 0.03 -1.94
N GLU A 35 9.48 -0.66 -1.25
CA GLU A 35 10.07 -1.89 -1.75
C GLU A 35 8.94 -2.83 -2.20
N PRO A 36 9.11 -3.52 -3.35
CA PRO A 36 8.08 -4.37 -3.88
C PRO A 36 7.77 -5.49 -2.88
N VAL A 37 6.56 -5.47 -2.30
CA VAL A 37 6.09 -6.52 -1.38
C VAL A 37 6.02 -7.83 -2.14
N THR A 38 6.89 -8.76 -1.78
CA THR A 38 6.95 -10.08 -2.41
C THR A 38 5.85 -11.00 -1.89
N GLN A 39 5.62 -12.12 -2.57
CA GLN A 39 4.74 -13.16 -2.04
C GLN A 39 5.26 -13.73 -0.71
N LEU A 40 6.59 -13.81 -0.54
CA LEU A 40 7.22 -14.27 0.70
C LEU A 40 6.94 -13.33 1.88
N ASP A 41 6.87 -12.02 1.64
CA ASP A 41 6.53 -11.04 2.69
C ASP A 41 5.08 -11.23 3.16
N LYS A 42 4.17 -11.53 2.23
CA LYS A 42 2.77 -11.83 2.54
C LYS A 42 2.62 -13.13 3.32
N THR A 43 3.35 -14.18 2.94
CA THR A 43 3.31 -15.45 3.69
C THR A 43 3.91 -15.29 5.08
N THR A 44 4.99 -14.51 5.21
CA THR A 44 5.66 -14.26 6.49
C THR A 44 4.75 -13.48 7.44
N THR A 45 4.08 -12.44 6.95
CA THR A 45 3.14 -11.65 7.75
C THR A 45 1.94 -12.49 8.22
N ASN A 46 1.38 -13.32 7.34
CA ASN A 46 0.31 -14.24 7.72
C ASN A 46 0.76 -15.29 8.74
N ALA A 47 1.95 -15.88 8.55
CA ALA A 47 2.49 -16.85 9.50
C ALA A 47 2.71 -16.25 10.89
N LYS A 48 3.25 -15.02 10.97
CA LYS A 48 3.41 -14.32 12.24
C LYS A 48 2.08 -14.13 12.95
N ARG A 49 1.05 -13.67 12.23
CA ARG A 49 -0.28 -13.46 12.78
C ARG A 49 -0.86 -14.73 13.40
N VAL A 50 -0.77 -15.87 12.69
CA VAL A 50 -1.26 -17.15 13.22
C VAL A 50 -0.53 -17.57 14.50
N LEU A 51 0.78 -17.36 14.56
CA LEU A 51 1.57 -17.68 15.75
C LEU A 51 1.23 -16.77 16.94
N GLU A 52 0.99 -15.48 16.68
CA GLU A 52 0.57 -14.51 17.69
C GLU A 52 -0.81 -14.87 18.25
N ASP A 53 -1.80 -15.13 17.38
CA ASP A 53 -3.15 -15.54 17.78
C ASP A 53 -3.12 -16.81 18.66
N GLU A 54 -2.28 -17.80 18.29
CA GLU A 54 -2.13 -19.03 19.08
C GLU A 54 -1.42 -18.77 20.42
N ALA A 55 -0.39 -17.92 20.43
CA ALA A 55 0.31 -17.53 21.65
C ALA A 55 -0.63 -16.83 22.64
N GLU A 56 -1.48 -15.93 22.16
CA GLU A 56 -2.51 -15.27 22.96
C GLU A 56 -3.50 -16.27 23.54
N ALA A 57 -4.02 -17.20 22.73
CA ALA A 57 -4.93 -18.23 23.20
C ALA A 57 -4.31 -19.12 24.29
N ARG A 58 -3.02 -19.49 24.14
CA ARG A 58 -2.29 -20.23 25.18
C ARG A 58 -2.09 -19.41 26.44
N ALA A 59 -1.78 -18.12 26.32
CA ALA A 59 -1.60 -17.23 27.46
C ALA A 59 -2.89 -17.11 28.27
N VAL A 60 -4.04 -16.87 27.61
CA VAL A 60 -5.36 -16.80 28.24
C VAL A 60 -5.71 -18.11 28.95
N LYS A 61 -5.52 -19.25 28.28
CA LYS A 61 -5.77 -20.57 28.89
C LYS A 61 -4.89 -20.78 30.12
N THR A 62 -3.61 -20.43 30.05
CA THR A 62 -2.67 -20.59 31.16
C THR A 62 -3.05 -19.71 32.33
N ALA A 63 -3.43 -18.45 32.08
CA ALA A 63 -3.91 -17.55 33.11
C ALA A 63 -5.16 -18.10 33.83
N ARG A 64 -6.14 -18.59 33.08
CA ARG A 64 -7.35 -19.22 33.64
C ARG A 64 -7.05 -20.47 34.47
N LEU A 65 -6.14 -21.31 34.00
CA LEU A 65 -5.75 -22.51 34.76
C LEU A 65 -4.98 -22.14 36.03
N LYS A 66 -4.17 -21.08 35.97
CA LYS A 66 -3.44 -20.58 37.13
C LYS A 66 -4.41 -20.03 38.18
N SER A 67 -5.37 -19.19 37.79
CA SER A 67 -6.38 -18.65 38.72
C SER A 67 -7.20 -19.76 39.36
N ALA A 68 -7.64 -20.76 38.59
CA ALA A 68 -8.39 -21.90 39.13
C ALA A 68 -7.57 -22.75 40.12
N ARG A 69 -6.25 -22.84 39.93
CA ARG A 69 -5.36 -23.51 40.90
C ARG A 69 -5.23 -22.68 42.18
N GLU A 70 -5.02 -21.38 42.05
CA GLU A 70 -4.93 -20.46 43.20
C GLU A 70 -6.21 -20.49 44.04
N GLU A 71 -7.40 -20.49 43.41
CA GLU A 71 -8.69 -20.61 44.09
C GLU A 71 -8.83 -21.95 44.84
N ARG A 72 -8.45 -23.06 44.21
CA ARG A 72 -8.50 -24.38 44.83
C ARG A 72 -7.54 -24.46 46.01
N ASP A 73 -6.29 -24.04 45.82
CA ASP A 73 -5.25 -24.12 46.84
C ASP A 73 -5.58 -23.19 48.03
N ALA A 74 -6.27 -22.06 47.80
CA ALA A 74 -6.82 -21.23 48.86
C ALA A 74 -7.96 -21.91 49.63
N SER A 75 -8.82 -22.67 48.95
CA SER A 75 -9.94 -23.39 49.59
C SER A 75 -9.54 -24.62 50.41
N GLU A 76 -8.32 -25.15 50.22
CA GLU A 76 -7.77 -26.26 51.02
C GLU A 76 -7.00 -25.78 52.27
N ALA A 77 -6.73 -24.47 52.38
CA ALA A 77 -5.94 -23.89 53.46
C ALA A 77 -6.77 -23.28 54.61
N ASP A 78 -8.09 -23.18 54.46
CA ASP A 78 -9.09 -22.83 55.50
C ASP A 78 -9.71 -24.10 56.13
#